data_AF-Q2W6M1-F1
#
_entry.id   AF-Q2W6M1-F1
#
_cell.length_a   1.000
_cell.length_b   1.000
_cell.length_c   1.000
_cell.angle_alpha   90.00
_cell.angle_beta   90.00
_cell.angle_gamma   90.00
#
_symmetry.space_group_name_H-M   'P 1'
#
loop_
_entity.id
_entity.type
_entity.pdbx_description
1 polymer ?
#
loop_
_entity_poly.entity_id
_entity_poly.type
_entity_poly.pdbx_seq_one_letter_code
_entity_poly.pdbx_strand_id
1 'polypeptide(L)'
;MASSPEWADMEFLAQAPTRETARDLCLLINDLCHLFRMGKTGVLEDTVDHPERSLLFYAYRQVRDRPWLAEPVRDIFRHITLGLGEAVQVERLLDSRIAAVAEEDRRYIRDTLAGMADTSARENLRERLNDAAAGKVLVLRALRNSLVAHVGGYAPMVAADYARFSLPDTLRMEYDELFDLIANSVRTRVGGAADLVLPVDPIDPASYDYDRRMARRLGEEKEEVEEAVEPVPDLEGRLNAIAQGWANDDPVWRQSVDRLAGYLQLIRERSLKELMRLVDEGNWAISLLGLPTPVVSRIFGLMSNGAQASLLRHMEEHCDFDGICLTHGAVSRTRESVLQVIEQKGLVDGGAARLKTIMHAPLGYEAFDALATLDDGELNALWRQTSKDTVGTALLGTTTEVAVRLLSRLSEDARQMMLDDMESLSAEKTTADIQQAQRDVLMSWDDDATMDETLAGIRAILAESAS
;
A
#
# COMPACT_ATOMS: atom_id res chain seq x y z
N MET A 1 -29.80 -17.34 -25.73
CA MET A 1 -30.33 -18.39 -24.83
C MET A 1 -31.02 -17.65 -23.69
N ALA A 2 -32.34 -17.49 -23.76
CA ALA A 2 -33.11 -16.87 -22.69
C ALA A 2 -33.20 -17.89 -21.56
N SER A 3 -32.56 -17.57 -20.47
CA SER A 3 -32.48 -18.42 -19.30
C SER A 3 -33.89 -18.54 -18.67
N SER A 4 -34.25 -19.71 -18.15
CA SER A 4 -35.61 -20.08 -17.63
C SER A 4 -36.19 -19.08 -16.58
N PRO A 5 -37.43 -18.60 -16.64
CA PRO A 5 -37.97 -17.62 -15.66
C PRO A 5 -37.67 -17.93 -14.18
N GLU A 6 -37.58 -19.20 -13.79
CA GLU A 6 -37.23 -19.63 -12.42
C GLU A 6 -35.83 -19.20 -11.90
N TRP A 7 -34.78 -19.11 -12.73
CA TRP A 7 -33.45 -18.68 -12.21
C TRP A 7 -33.39 -17.16 -11.99
N ALA A 8 -34.09 -16.38 -12.83
CA ALA A 8 -34.13 -14.92 -12.70
C ALA A 8 -34.85 -14.51 -11.41
N ASP A 9 -35.94 -15.20 -11.08
CA ASP A 9 -36.70 -14.96 -9.85
C ASP A 9 -35.87 -15.23 -8.60
N MET A 10 -35.05 -16.29 -8.64
CA MET A 10 -34.14 -16.63 -7.55
C MET A 10 -33.03 -15.59 -7.39
N GLU A 11 -32.55 -14.99 -8.47
CA GLU A 11 -31.56 -13.91 -8.43
C GLU A 11 -32.15 -12.63 -7.80
N PHE A 12 -33.36 -12.23 -8.19
CA PHE A 12 -34.03 -11.07 -7.59
C PHE A 12 -34.26 -11.25 -6.07
N LEU A 13 -34.70 -12.44 -5.67
CA LEU A 13 -34.90 -12.76 -4.27
C LEU A 13 -33.58 -12.88 -3.48
N ALA A 14 -32.50 -13.36 -4.11
CA ALA A 14 -31.17 -13.36 -3.51
C ALA A 14 -30.64 -11.94 -3.25
N GLN A 15 -31.09 -10.96 -4.05
CA GLN A 15 -30.79 -9.54 -3.89
C GLN A 15 -31.62 -8.85 -2.80
N ALA A 16 -32.57 -9.55 -2.17
CA ALA A 16 -33.31 -9.01 -1.04
C ALA A 16 -32.35 -8.61 0.11
N PRO A 17 -32.68 -7.53 0.85
CA PRO A 17 -31.86 -7.13 1.98
C PRO A 17 -31.98 -8.13 3.13
N THR A 18 -30.85 -8.39 3.76
CA THR A 18 -30.72 -9.25 4.96
C THR A 18 -30.27 -8.42 6.16
N ARG A 19 -30.32 -8.99 7.37
CA ARG A 19 -29.80 -8.31 8.57
C ARG A 19 -28.30 -8.02 8.42
N GLU A 20 -27.57 -8.93 7.79
CA GLU A 20 -26.15 -8.76 7.46
C GLU A 20 -25.94 -7.61 6.47
N THR A 21 -26.80 -7.46 5.45
CA THR A 21 -26.77 -6.30 4.55
C THR A 21 -26.96 -4.99 5.32
N ALA A 22 -27.91 -4.95 6.24
CA ALA A 22 -28.21 -3.76 7.04
C ALA A 22 -27.07 -3.40 8.01
N ARG A 23 -26.44 -4.43 8.61
CA ARG A 23 -25.25 -4.31 9.45
C ARG A 23 -24.06 -3.76 8.67
N ASP A 24 -23.72 -4.40 7.56
CA ASP A 24 -22.60 -4.00 6.72
C ASP A 24 -22.81 -2.57 6.18
N LEU A 25 -24.05 -2.17 5.88
CA LEU A 25 -24.40 -0.79 5.50
C LEU A 25 -24.08 0.22 6.62
N CYS A 26 -24.53 -0.04 7.85
CA CYS A 26 -24.29 0.87 8.97
C CYS A 26 -22.78 1.06 9.25
N LEU A 27 -22.01 -0.03 9.17
CA LEU A 27 -20.56 0.01 9.38
C LEU A 27 -19.82 0.70 8.24
N LEU A 28 -20.20 0.41 6.98
CA LEU A 28 -19.62 1.07 5.81
C LEU A 28 -19.88 2.57 5.86
N ILE A 29 -21.12 2.99 6.16
CA ILE A 29 -21.46 4.41 6.34
C ILE A 29 -20.57 5.04 7.41
N ASN A 30 -20.47 4.43 8.60
CA ASN A 30 -19.64 4.96 9.68
C ASN A 30 -18.19 5.19 9.21
N ASP A 31 -17.59 4.20 8.57
CA ASP A 31 -16.19 4.26 8.16
C ASP A 31 -15.97 5.28 7.02
N LEU A 32 -16.84 5.34 6.01
CA LEU A 32 -16.76 6.32 4.92
C LEU A 32 -16.97 7.77 5.43
N CYS A 33 -17.98 7.99 6.29
CA CYS A 33 -18.22 9.26 6.96
C CYS A 33 -17.03 9.68 7.84
N HIS A 34 -16.35 8.72 8.47
CA HIS A 34 -15.15 8.99 9.24
C HIS A 34 -13.98 9.41 8.34
N LEU A 35 -13.76 8.75 7.20
CA LEU A 35 -12.73 9.15 6.24
C LEU A 35 -12.96 10.57 5.72
N PHE A 36 -14.22 10.91 5.40
CA PHE A 36 -14.60 12.24 4.98
C PHE A 36 -14.27 13.30 6.04
N ARG A 37 -14.69 13.11 7.32
CA ARG A 37 -14.43 14.09 8.39
C ARG A 37 -12.95 14.26 8.73
N MET A 38 -12.13 13.22 8.53
CA MET A 38 -10.69 13.29 8.75
C MET A 38 -9.93 14.00 7.63
N GLY A 39 -10.63 14.50 6.60
CA GLY A 39 -10.00 15.13 5.44
C GLY A 39 -9.18 14.15 4.59
N LYS A 40 -9.47 12.84 4.68
CA LYS A 40 -8.79 11.80 3.90
C LYS A 40 -9.49 11.59 2.56
N THR A 41 -9.74 12.69 1.83
CA THR A 41 -10.53 12.68 0.59
C THR A 41 -9.93 11.79 -0.48
N GLY A 42 -8.60 11.80 -0.67
CA GLY A 42 -7.96 10.92 -1.67
C GLY A 42 -8.16 9.42 -1.41
N VAL A 43 -8.13 8.99 -0.15
CA VAL A 43 -8.42 7.58 0.23
C VAL A 43 -9.89 7.26 0.01
N LEU A 44 -10.78 8.21 0.34
CA LEU A 44 -12.21 8.07 0.14
C LEU A 44 -12.57 7.97 -1.34
N GLU A 45 -11.97 8.81 -2.19
CA GLU A 45 -12.14 8.79 -3.64
C GLU A 45 -11.68 7.45 -4.21
N ASP A 46 -10.46 7.00 -3.91
CA ASP A 46 -9.93 5.71 -4.40
C ASP A 46 -10.80 4.53 -3.89
N THR A 47 -11.28 4.60 -2.64
CA THR A 47 -12.22 3.60 -2.08
C THR A 47 -13.54 3.52 -2.85
N VAL A 48 -14.08 4.65 -3.27
CA VAL A 48 -15.38 4.74 -3.91
C VAL A 48 -15.29 4.46 -5.41
N ASP A 49 -14.20 4.90 -6.05
CA ASP A 49 -13.96 4.67 -7.47
C ASP A 49 -13.52 3.25 -7.75
N HIS A 50 -12.69 2.68 -6.88
CA HIS A 50 -12.13 1.34 -6.96
C HIS A 50 -12.58 0.48 -5.77
N PRO A 51 -13.88 0.14 -5.63
CA PRO A 51 -14.38 -0.68 -4.53
C PRO A 51 -13.73 -2.06 -4.47
N GLU A 52 -13.24 -2.59 -5.59
CA GLU A 52 -12.46 -3.82 -5.65
C GLU A 52 -11.11 -3.70 -4.93
N ARG A 53 -10.50 -2.52 -4.88
CA ARG A 53 -9.25 -2.26 -4.16
C ARG A 53 -9.47 -1.87 -2.70
N SER A 54 -10.72 -1.63 -2.29
CA SER A 54 -11.05 -1.15 -0.94
C SER A 54 -11.24 -2.29 0.06
N LEU A 55 -10.49 -2.25 1.17
CA LEU A 55 -10.71 -3.11 2.34
C LEU A 55 -12.10 -2.89 2.95
N LEU A 56 -12.65 -1.68 2.86
CA LEU A 56 -14.00 -1.40 3.38
C LEU A 56 -15.06 -2.15 2.60
N PHE A 57 -15.07 -2.05 1.26
CA PHE A 57 -16.03 -2.77 0.44
C PHE A 57 -15.83 -4.29 0.48
N TYR A 58 -14.59 -4.76 0.64
CA TYR A 58 -14.33 -6.19 0.84
C TYR A 58 -14.91 -6.72 2.16
N ALA A 59 -14.64 -6.03 3.27
CA ALA A 59 -15.14 -6.45 4.57
C ALA A 59 -16.66 -6.33 4.68
N TYR A 60 -17.24 -5.32 4.04
CA TYR A 60 -18.69 -5.07 3.99
C TYR A 60 -19.31 -5.61 2.69
N ARG A 61 -18.94 -6.85 2.34
CA ARG A 61 -19.31 -7.51 1.07
C ARG A 61 -20.81 -7.58 0.82
N GLN A 62 -21.64 -7.62 1.87
CA GLN A 62 -23.09 -7.67 1.68
C GLN A 62 -23.63 -6.38 1.04
N VAL A 63 -22.93 -5.26 1.20
CA VAL A 63 -23.23 -4.02 0.47
C VAL A 63 -22.63 -4.06 -0.93
N ARG A 64 -21.33 -4.41 -1.04
CA ARG A 64 -20.58 -4.46 -2.31
C ARG A 64 -21.27 -5.31 -3.37
N ASP A 65 -21.72 -6.50 -2.98
CA ASP A 65 -22.27 -7.51 -3.89
C ASP A 65 -23.73 -7.23 -4.29
N ARG A 66 -24.30 -6.09 -3.83
CA ARG A 66 -25.67 -5.64 -4.14
C ARG A 66 -25.62 -4.32 -4.91
N PRO A 67 -25.68 -4.34 -6.26
CA PRO A 67 -25.54 -3.14 -7.08
C PRO A 67 -26.55 -2.03 -6.73
N TRP A 68 -27.80 -2.42 -6.43
CA TRP A 68 -28.87 -1.51 -6.03
C TRP A 68 -28.55 -0.69 -4.77
N LEU A 69 -27.58 -1.13 -3.95
CA LEU A 69 -27.13 -0.45 -2.74
C LEU A 69 -25.71 0.13 -2.88
N ALA A 70 -24.78 -0.63 -3.45
CA ALA A 70 -23.39 -0.19 -3.63
C ALA A 70 -23.29 1.05 -4.54
N GLU A 71 -24.04 1.09 -5.64
CA GLU A 71 -24.00 2.22 -6.58
C GLU A 71 -24.48 3.53 -5.94
N PRO A 72 -25.67 3.60 -5.28
CA PRO A 72 -26.08 4.82 -4.58
C PRO A 72 -25.07 5.30 -3.51
N VAL A 73 -24.47 4.38 -2.75
CA VAL A 73 -23.45 4.72 -1.75
C VAL A 73 -22.26 5.39 -2.45
N ARG A 74 -21.72 4.75 -3.49
CA ARG A 74 -20.57 5.26 -4.22
C ARG A 74 -20.87 6.61 -4.86
N ASP A 75 -21.99 6.71 -5.57
CA ASP A 75 -22.37 7.93 -6.28
C ASP A 75 -22.53 9.11 -5.33
N ILE A 76 -23.19 8.95 -4.18
CA ILE A 76 -23.30 10.06 -3.24
C ILE A 76 -21.95 10.45 -2.65
N PHE A 77 -21.10 9.49 -2.27
CA PHE A 77 -19.80 9.84 -1.71
C PHE A 77 -18.90 10.54 -2.76
N ARG A 78 -18.99 10.19 -4.05
CA ARG A 78 -18.35 10.99 -5.13
C ARG A 78 -18.86 12.42 -5.17
N HIS A 79 -20.17 12.63 -5.06
CA HIS A 79 -20.70 13.99 -5.05
C HIS A 79 -20.25 14.74 -3.79
N ILE A 80 -20.19 14.07 -2.63
CA ILE A 80 -19.69 14.64 -1.38
C ILE A 80 -18.23 15.06 -1.52
N THR A 81 -17.36 14.24 -2.13
CA THR A 81 -15.96 14.62 -2.37
C THR A 81 -15.82 15.76 -3.37
N LEU A 82 -16.73 15.88 -4.33
CA LEU A 82 -16.85 17.03 -5.25
C LEU A 82 -17.44 18.30 -4.61
N GLY A 83 -17.77 18.29 -3.30
CA GLY A 83 -18.25 19.47 -2.56
C GLY A 83 -19.76 19.51 -2.32
N LEU A 84 -20.48 18.41 -2.50
CA LEU A 84 -21.88 18.27 -2.07
C LEU A 84 -21.97 18.31 -0.54
N GLY A 85 -22.16 19.50 0.02
CA GLY A 85 -22.23 19.73 1.48
C GLY A 85 -23.62 20.08 2.01
N GLU A 86 -24.64 20.15 1.16
CA GLU A 86 -26.00 20.53 1.59
C GLU A 86 -26.90 19.31 1.78
N ALA A 87 -27.45 19.15 2.98
CA ALA A 87 -28.32 18.03 3.35
C ALA A 87 -29.54 17.87 2.41
N VAL A 88 -30.15 18.98 1.98
CA VAL A 88 -31.30 18.99 1.06
C VAL A 88 -30.92 18.43 -0.32
N GLN A 89 -29.70 18.68 -0.78
CA GLN A 89 -29.25 18.19 -2.08
C GLN A 89 -28.99 16.68 -2.03
N VAL A 90 -28.35 16.19 -0.95
CA VAL A 90 -28.16 14.75 -0.68
C VAL A 90 -29.50 14.02 -0.60
N GLU A 91 -30.46 14.58 0.14
CA GLU A 91 -31.81 14.02 0.27
C GLU A 91 -32.49 13.87 -1.10
N ARG A 92 -32.47 14.93 -1.92
CA ARG A 92 -33.08 14.92 -3.27
C ARG A 92 -32.42 13.90 -4.20
N LEU A 93 -31.09 13.79 -4.18
CA LEU A 93 -30.36 12.82 -5.01
C LEU A 93 -30.73 11.39 -4.63
N LEU A 94 -30.77 11.07 -3.34
CA LEU A 94 -31.13 9.74 -2.86
C LEU A 94 -32.61 9.43 -3.04
N ASP A 95 -33.52 10.39 -2.86
CA ASP A 95 -34.94 10.21 -3.14
C ASP A 95 -35.19 9.92 -4.63
N SER A 96 -34.48 10.61 -5.54
CA SER A 96 -34.51 10.31 -6.97
C SER A 96 -34.04 8.87 -7.26
N ARG A 97 -32.95 8.45 -6.62
CA ARG A 97 -32.40 7.09 -6.79
C ARG A 97 -33.33 6.01 -6.22
N ILE A 98 -33.93 6.25 -5.04
CA ILE A 98 -34.94 5.38 -4.42
C ILE A 98 -36.13 5.22 -5.37
N ALA A 99 -36.63 6.31 -5.95
CA ALA A 99 -37.74 6.27 -6.89
C ALA A 99 -37.40 5.47 -8.16
N ALA A 100 -36.17 5.61 -8.67
CA ALA A 100 -35.69 4.87 -9.83
C ALA A 100 -35.64 3.36 -9.56
N VAL A 101 -35.01 2.93 -8.46
CA VAL A 101 -34.95 1.51 -8.05
C VAL A 101 -36.36 0.95 -7.84
N ALA A 102 -37.25 1.70 -7.18
CA ALA A 102 -38.63 1.27 -6.95
C ALA A 102 -39.45 1.13 -8.24
N GLU A 103 -39.18 1.92 -9.28
CA GLU A 103 -39.83 1.78 -10.59
C GLU A 103 -39.26 0.60 -11.39
N GLU A 104 -37.94 0.40 -11.33
CA GLU A 104 -37.27 -0.73 -11.97
C GLU A 104 -37.76 -2.07 -11.40
N ASP A 105 -37.78 -2.21 -10.07
CA ASP A 105 -38.31 -3.40 -9.40
C ASP A 105 -39.80 -3.62 -9.74
N ARG A 106 -40.62 -2.56 -9.76
CA ARG A 106 -42.04 -2.67 -10.15
C ARG A 106 -42.22 -3.14 -11.59
N ARG A 107 -41.36 -2.69 -12.51
CA ARG A 107 -41.37 -3.14 -13.90
C ARG A 107 -40.98 -4.61 -14.00
N TYR A 108 -39.88 -4.99 -13.35
CA TYR A 108 -39.42 -6.37 -13.28
C TYR A 108 -40.53 -7.31 -12.77
N ILE A 109 -41.14 -6.97 -11.62
CA ILE A 109 -42.23 -7.76 -11.03
C ILE A 109 -43.40 -7.90 -11.99
N ARG A 110 -43.81 -6.82 -12.67
CA ARG A 110 -44.90 -6.86 -13.64
C ARG A 110 -44.58 -7.81 -14.80
N ASP A 111 -43.37 -7.72 -15.34
CA ASP A 111 -42.94 -8.49 -16.50
C ASP A 111 -42.80 -9.98 -16.17
N THR A 112 -42.22 -10.30 -15.00
CA THR A 112 -42.13 -11.68 -14.48
C THR A 112 -43.50 -12.32 -14.32
N LEU A 113 -44.45 -11.60 -13.73
CA LEU A 113 -45.78 -12.16 -13.44
C LEU A 113 -46.68 -12.27 -14.68
N ALA A 114 -46.41 -11.52 -15.76
CA ALA A 114 -47.25 -11.49 -16.96
C ALA A 114 -47.28 -12.83 -17.72
N GLY A 115 -46.23 -13.65 -17.58
CA GLY A 115 -46.13 -14.97 -18.22
C GLY A 115 -46.73 -16.14 -17.45
N MET A 116 -47.19 -15.92 -16.21
CA MET A 116 -47.61 -17.01 -15.33
C MET A 116 -49.11 -17.34 -15.48
N ALA A 117 -49.42 -18.59 -15.84
CA ALA A 117 -50.79 -19.08 -15.98
C ALA A 117 -51.42 -19.53 -14.64
N ASP A 118 -50.63 -20.09 -13.72
CA ASP A 118 -51.11 -20.51 -12.40
C ASP A 118 -51.34 -19.29 -11.49
N THR A 119 -52.61 -19.08 -11.11
CA THR A 119 -53.01 -17.94 -10.28
C THR A 119 -52.47 -18.01 -8.87
N SER A 120 -52.39 -19.20 -8.26
CA SER A 120 -51.94 -19.36 -6.88
C SER A 120 -50.42 -19.20 -6.77
N ALA A 121 -49.67 -19.82 -7.68
CA ALA A 121 -48.22 -19.68 -7.75
C ALA A 121 -47.82 -18.23 -8.05
N ARG A 122 -48.54 -17.57 -8.96
CA ARG A 122 -48.33 -16.16 -9.30
C ARG A 122 -48.53 -15.23 -8.10
N GLU A 123 -49.58 -15.44 -7.29
CA GLU A 123 -49.84 -14.59 -6.13
C GLU A 123 -48.78 -14.77 -5.04
N ASN A 124 -48.37 -16.01 -4.75
CA ASN A 124 -47.29 -16.26 -3.78
C ASN A 124 -45.96 -15.64 -4.21
N LEU A 125 -45.59 -15.76 -5.49
CA LEU A 125 -44.38 -15.14 -6.03
C LEU A 125 -44.48 -13.62 -5.97
N ARG A 126 -45.63 -13.06 -6.34
CA ARG A 126 -45.90 -11.62 -6.28
C ARG A 126 -45.67 -11.07 -4.87
N GLU A 127 -46.18 -11.72 -3.84
CA GLU A 127 -45.99 -11.32 -2.44
C GLU A 127 -44.49 -11.26 -2.10
N ARG A 128 -43.76 -12.37 -2.32
CA ARG A 128 -42.32 -12.46 -2.04
C ARG A 128 -41.48 -11.41 -2.78
N LEU A 129 -41.78 -11.17 -4.06
CA LEU A 129 -41.06 -10.17 -4.85
C LEU A 129 -41.36 -8.75 -4.37
N ASN A 130 -42.62 -8.45 -4.01
CA ASN A 130 -42.98 -7.13 -3.46
C ASN A 130 -42.33 -6.90 -2.09
N ASP A 131 -42.26 -7.92 -1.24
CA ASP A 131 -41.57 -7.83 0.06
C ASP A 131 -40.08 -7.55 -0.11
N ALA A 132 -39.41 -8.26 -1.04
CA ALA A 132 -38.02 -8.01 -1.36
C ALA A 132 -37.79 -6.58 -1.88
N ALA A 133 -38.62 -6.10 -2.82
CA ALA A 133 -38.54 -4.74 -3.37
C ALA A 133 -38.79 -3.67 -2.30
N ALA A 134 -39.81 -3.87 -1.45
CA ALA A 134 -40.10 -2.97 -0.33
C ALA A 134 -38.93 -2.90 0.65
N GLY A 135 -38.29 -4.05 0.93
CA GLY A 135 -37.06 -4.11 1.71
C GLY A 135 -35.96 -3.21 1.15
N LYS A 136 -35.66 -3.31 -0.16
CA LYS A 136 -34.61 -2.49 -0.80
C LYS A 136 -34.87 -0.99 -0.60
N VAL A 137 -36.11 -0.56 -0.80
CA VAL A 137 -36.53 0.85 -0.60
C VAL A 137 -36.31 1.30 0.84
N LEU A 138 -36.63 0.46 1.83
CA LEU A 138 -36.43 0.79 3.25
C LEU A 138 -34.94 0.92 3.59
N VAL A 139 -34.09 0.04 3.07
CA VAL A 139 -32.63 0.11 3.28
C VAL A 139 -32.04 1.37 2.62
N LEU A 140 -32.49 1.74 1.41
CA LEU A 140 -32.04 2.97 0.77
C LEU A 140 -32.53 4.24 1.50
N ARG A 141 -33.70 4.21 2.12
CA ARG A 141 -34.17 5.29 3.01
C ARG A 141 -33.31 5.41 4.27
N ALA A 142 -32.83 4.28 4.82
CA ALA A 142 -31.90 4.28 5.94
C ALA A 142 -30.56 4.93 5.56
N LEU A 143 -30.01 4.57 4.38
CA LEU A 143 -28.83 5.24 3.79
C LEU A 143 -29.05 6.75 3.66
N ARG A 144 -30.19 7.16 3.10
CA ARG A 144 -30.56 8.58 2.97
C ARG A 144 -30.58 9.31 4.30
N ASN A 145 -31.33 8.81 5.28
CA ASN A 145 -31.47 9.47 6.57
C ASN A 145 -30.11 9.62 7.28
N SER A 146 -29.27 8.60 7.15
CA SER A 146 -27.91 8.61 7.69
C SER A 146 -27.02 9.66 7.05
N LEU A 147 -26.98 9.73 5.72
CA LEU A 147 -26.12 10.68 5.01
C LEU A 147 -26.61 12.12 5.16
N VAL A 148 -27.92 12.32 5.21
CA VAL A 148 -28.53 13.63 5.57
C VAL A 148 -28.09 14.07 6.96
N ALA A 149 -28.09 13.16 7.95
CA ALA A 149 -27.57 13.46 9.28
C ALA A 149 -26.06 13.78 9.23
N HIS A 150 -25.27 12.98 8.53
CA HIS A 150 -23.84 13.21 8.43
C HIS A 150 -23.50 14.60 7.85
N VAL A 151 -24.11 14.95 6.72
CA VAL A 151 -23.93 16.24 6.05
C VAL A 151 -24.53 17.39 6.87
N GLY A 152 -25.54 17.12 7.69
CA GLY A 152 -26.03 18.03 8.74
C GLY A 152 -25.08 18.24 9.93
N GLY A 153 -23.89 17.63 9.93
CA GLY A 153 -22.83 17.83 10.92
C GLY A 153 -22.74 16.76 12.01
N TYR A 154 -23.62 15.76 12.01
CA TYR A 154 -23.60 14.68 13.00
C TYR A 154 -22.35 13.80 12.87
N ALA A 155 -21.89 13.26 14.02
CA ALA A 155 -20.73 12.36 14.05
C ALA A 155 -20.99 11.08 13.23
N PRO A 156 -19.95 10.44 12.66
CA PRO A 156 -20.11 9.22 11.84
C PRO A 156 -20.90 8.12 12.54
N MET A 157 -20.63 7.87 13.83
CA MET A 157 -21.36 6.90 14.64
C MET A 157 -22.85 7.25 14.78
N VAL A 158 -23.15 8.54 14.95
CA VAL A 158 -24.55 9.01 15.04
C VAL A 158 -25.24 8.86 13.70
N ALA A 159 -24.57 9.16 12.58
CA ALA A 159 -25.10 8.91 11.25
C ALA A 159 -25.42 7.42 11.04
N ALA A 160 -24.54 6.51 11.47
CA ALA A 160 -24.81 5.07 11.40
C ALA A 160 -26.01 4.66 12.28
N ASP A 161 -26.18 5.25 13.46
CA ASP A 161 -27.36 5.01 14.31
C ASP A 161 -28.66 5.54 13.68
N TYR A 162 -28.61 6.66 12.93
CA TYR A 162 -29.76 7.12 12.13
C TYR A 162 -30.15 6.11 11.04
N ALA A 163 -29.18 5.46 10.38
CA ALA A 163 -29.48 4.35 9.47
C ALA A 163 -30.16 3.21 10.23
N ARG A 164 -29.54 2.74 11.33
CA ARG A 164 -30.07 1.65 12.16
C ARG A 164 -31.51 1.91 12.59
N PHE A 165 -31.79 3.09 13.13
CA PHE A 165 -33.12 3.46 13.60
C PHE A 165 -34.16 3.51 12.47
N SER A 166 -33.73 3.83 11.25
CA SER A 166 -34.60 3.90 10.07
C SER A 166 -34.92 2.54 9.44
N LEU A 167 -34.18 1.48 9.80
CA LEU A 167 -34.42 0.13 9.30
C LEU A 167 -35.68 -0.48 9.95
N PRO A 168 -36.39 -1.40 9.25
CA PRO A 168 -37.48 -2.16 9.86
C PRO A 168 -36.96 -3.09 10.96
N ASP A 169 -37.81 -3.45 11.92
CA ASP A 169 -37.44 -4.26 13.09
C ASP A 169 -36.79 -5.61 12.73
N THR A 170 -37.16 -6.20 11.59
CA THR A 170 -36.59 -7.46 11.09
C THR A 170 -35.13 -7.33 10.62
N LEU A 171 -34.70 -6.13 10.25
CA LEU A 171 -33.33 -5.83 9.77
C LEU A 171 -32.52 -5.00 10.77
N ARG A 172 -33.18 -4.39 11.76
CA ARG A 172 -32.58 -3.50 12.74
C ARG A 172 -31.73 -4.31 13.73
N MET A 173 -30.48 -3.89 13.93
CA MET A 173 -29.64 -4.38 15.03
C MET A 173 -29.89 -3.57 16.30
N GLU A 174 -29.51 -4.16 17.45
CA GLU A 174 -29.56 -3.44 18.71
C GLU A 174 -28.51 -2.33 18.76
N TYR A 175 -28.71 -1.33 19.60
CA TYR A 175 -27.78 -0.21 19.73
C TYR A 175 -26.41 -0.68 20.23
N ASP A 176 -26.39 -1.50 21.28
CA ASP A 176 -25.15 -2.04 21.87
C ASP A 176 -24.39 -2.89 20.85
N GLU A 177 -25.12 -3.69 20.05
CA GLU A 177 -24.53 -4.47 18.95
C GLU A 177 -23.85 -3.55 17.92
N LEU A 178 -24.51 -2.47 17.49
CA LEU A 178 -23.90 -1.51 16.56
C LEU A 178 -22.64 -0.86 17.16
N PHE A 179 -22.69 -0.47 18.43
CA PHE A 179 -21.59 0.18 19.11
C PHE A 179 -20.35 -0.72 19.18
N ASP A 180 -20.53 -1.98 19.59
CA ASP A 180 -19.47 -2.98 19.66
C ASP A 180 -18.86 -3.27 18.28
N LEU A 181 -19.70 -3.32 17.24
CA LEU A 181 -19.24 -3.52 15.86
C LEU A 181 -18.45 -2.30 15.33
N ILE A 182 -18.86 -1.07 15.67
CA ILE A 182 -18.12 0.14 15.29
C ILE A 182 -16.76 0.19 16.00
N ALA A 183 -16.70 -0.20 17.28
CA ALA A 183 -15.45 -0.30 18.02
C ALA A 183 -14.47 -1.28 17.37
N ASN A 184 -14.97 -2.30 16.68
CA ASN A 184 -14.20 -3.31 15.97
C ASN A 184 -14.25 -3.16 14.43
N SER A 185 -14.61 -1.97 13.93
CA SER A 185 -14.74 -1.74 12.49
C SER A 185 -13.41 -1.91 11.77
N VAL A 186 -13.47 -2.14 10.45
CA VAL A 186 -12.28 -2.36 9.60
C VAL A 186 -11.31 -1.19 9.73
N ARG A 187 -11.84 0.04 9.72
CA ARG A 187 -11.06 1.25 9.91
C ARG A 187 -10.29 1.25 11.24
N THR A 188 -10.85 0.70 12.31
CA THR A 188 -10.20 0.63 13.62
C THR A 188 -9.17 -0.49 13.70
N ARG A 189 -9.36 -1.59 12.95
CA ARG A 189 -8.43 -2.73 12.88
C ARG A 189 -7.18 -2.44 12.04
N VAL A 190 -7.28 -1.55 11.05
CA VAL A 190 -6.21 -1.25 10.10
C VAL A 190 -5.38 -0.05 10.58
N GLY A 191 -4.05 -0.14 10.50
CA GLY A 191 -3.09 0.79 11.11
C GLY A 191 -3.12 2.23 10.56
N GLY A 192 -3.63 2.45 9.36
CA GLY A 192 -3.79 3.78 8.78
C GLY A 192 -4.79 3.84 7.62
N ALA A 193 -5.22 5.05 7.26
CA ALA A 193 -6.16 5.25 6.15
C ALA A 193 -5.59 4.79 4.79
N ALA A 194 -4.27 4.93 4.58
CA ALA A 194 -3.61 4.50 3.34
C ALA A 194 -3.67 2.97 3.15
N ASP A 195 -3.71 2.21 4.25
CA ASP A 195 -3.76 0.74 4.19
C ASP A 195 -5.14 0.21 3.79
N LEU A 196 -6.18 1.06 3.84
CA LEU A 196 -7.55 0.72 3.44
C LEU A 196 -7.70 0.50 1.93
N VAL A 197 -6.71 0.90 1.13
CA VAL A 197 -6.73 0.70 -0.31
C VAL A 197 -5.53 -0.11 -0.75
N LEU A 198 -5.77 -1.11 -1.59
CA LEU A 198 -4.72 -1.89 -2.23
C LEU A 198 -3.94 -1.00 -3.23
N PRO A 199 -2.63 -1.22 -3.40
CA PRO A 199 -1.85 -0.60 -4.48
C PRO A 199 -2.50 -0.83 -5.86
N VAL A 200 -2.13 -0.01 -6.84
CA VAL A 200 -2.69 -0.01 -8.20
C VAL A 200 -2.38 -1.29 -8.99
N ASP A 201 -1.58 -2.20 -8.45
CA ASP A 201 -1.32 -3.49 -9.10
C ASP A 201 -2.63 -4.19 -9.50
N PRO A 202 -2.74 -4.66 -10.77
CA PRO A 202 -3.95 -5.30 -11.25
C PRO A 202 -4.13 -6.63 -10.52
N ILE A 203 -4.92 -6.61 -9.46
CA ILE A 203 -5.40 -7.82 -8.81
C ILE A 203 -6.77 -8.10 -9.44
N ASP A 204 -6.85 -9.19 -10.19
CA ASP A 204 -8.13 -9.71 -10.67
C ASP A 204 -8.99 -10.04 -9.43
N PRO A 205 -10.15 -9.38 -9.23
CA PRO A 205 -11.04 -9.64 -8.10
C PRO A 205 -11.58 -11.08 -8.09
N ALA A 206 -11.54 -11.77 -9.23
CA ALA A 206 -11.90 -13.18 -9.35
C ALA A 206 -10.72 -14.13 -9.03
N SER A 207 -9.52 -13.62 -8.80
CA SER A 207 -8.36 -14.44 -8.47
C SER A 207 -8.41 -14.93 -7.03
N TYR A 208 -7.97 -16.18 -6.81
CA TYR A 208 -7.78 -16.72 -5.45
C TYR A 208 -6.80 -15.88 -4.60
N ASP A 209 -5.86 -15.18 -5.25
CA ASP A 209 -4.91 -14.32 -4.57
C ASP A 209 -5.55 -13.04 -4.02
N TYR A 210 -6.66 -12.58 -4.62
CA TYR A 210 -7.42 -11.43 -4.13
C TYR A 210 -7.95 -11.65 -2.71
N ASP A 211 -8.74 -12.71 -2.51
CA ASP A 211 -9.33 -13.01 -1.21
C ASP A 211 -8.26 -13.21 -0.14
N ARG A 212 -7.16 -13.89 -0.49
CA ARG A 212 -6.05 -14.13 0.42
C ARG A 212 -5.35 -12.84 0.83
N ARG A 213 -5.07 -11.94 -0.11
CA ARG A 213 -4.44 -10.64 0.17
C ARG A 213 -5.34 -9.76 1.05
N MET A 214 -6.64 -9.73 0.75
CA MET A 214 -7.61 -8.95 1.52
C MET A 214 -7.78 -9.50 2.94
N ALA A 215 -7.97 -10.81 3.09
CA ALA A 215 -8.07 -11.48 4.38
C ALA A 215 -6.80 -11.28 5.23
N ARG A 216 -5.61 -11.37 4.62
CA ARG A 216 -4.34 -11.10 5.32
C ARG A 216 -4.28 -9.68 5.88
N ARG A 217 -4.68 -8.68 5.10
CA ARG A 217 -4.69 -7.28 5.54
C ARG A 217 -5.71 -7.01 6.64
N LEU A 218 -6.83 -7.74 6.65
CA LEU A 218 -7.82 -7.67 7.71
C LEU A 218 -7.41 -8.44 8.99
N GLY A 219 -6.29 -9.16 8.96
CA GLY A 219 -5.89 -10.06 10.03
C GLY A 219 -6.82 -11.27 10.19
N GLU A 220 -7.54 -11.63 9.12
CA GLU A 220 -8.52 -12.72 9.10
C GLU A 220 -7.92 -14.06 8.65
N GLU A 221 -6.67 -14.07 8.17
CA GLU A 221 -5.89 -15.31 8.09
C GLU A 221 -5.68 -15.83 9.53
N LYS A 222 -6.59 -16.70 9.99
CA LYS A 222 -6.28 -17.62 11.09
C LYS A 222 -5.01 -18.34 10.67
N GLU A 223 -3.98 -18.31 11.52
CA GLU A 223 -2.88 -19.26 11.40
C GLU A 223 -3.53 -20.64 11.29
N GLU A 224 -3.58 -21.20 10.08
CA GLU A 224 -3.86 -22.61 9.92
C GLU A 224 -2.82 -23.29 10.79
N VAL A 225 -3.29 -23.91 11.87
CA VAL A 225 -2.46 -24.73 12.75
C VAL A 225 -1.74 -25.70 11.82
N GLU A 226 -0.43 -25.46 11.67
CA GLU A 226 0.45 -26.26 10.83
C GLU A 226 0.22 -27.73 11.15
N GLU A 227 -0.28 -28.45 10.15
CA GLU A 227 -0.15 -29.90 10.10
C GLU A 227 1.35 -30.20 10.30
N ALA A 228 1.65 -30.97 11.36
CA ALA A 228 2.98 -31.12 11.95
C ALA A 228 4.10 -31.14 10.89
N VAL A 229 4.78 -30.00 10.75
CA VAL A 229 5.99 -29.89 9.95
C VAL A 229 7.05 -30.75 10.64
N GLU A 230 7.58 -31.73 9.92
CA GLU A 230 8.72 -32.54 10.36
C GLU A 230 9.82 -31.63 10.93
N PRO A 231 10.55 -32.06 11.97
CA PRO A 231 11.51 -31.20 12.67
C PRO A 231 12.51 -30.60 11.67
N VAL A 232 12.60 -29.28 11.68
CA VAL A 232 13.53 -28.50 10.85
C VAL A 232 14.94 -29.09 11.00
N PRO A 233 15.60 -29.52 9.90
CA PRO A 233 16.94 -30.08 10.00
C PRO A 233 17.93 -28.99 10.42
N ASP A 234 18.89 -29.38 11.26
CA ASP A 234 19.99 -28.57 11.81
C ASP A 234 20.57 -27.56 10.79
N LEU A 235 20.02 -26.33 10.85
CA LEU A 235 20.31 -25.25 9.91
C LEU A 235 21.70 -24.66 10.16
N GLU A 236 22.10 -24.62 11.43
CA GLU A 236 23.37 -24.08 11.88
C GLU A 236 24.54 -24.99 11.44
N GLY A 237 24.38 -26.31 11.55
CA GLY A 237 25.32 -27.27 11.00
C GLY A 237 25.49 -27.16 9.48
N ARG A 238 24.42 -26.85 8.75
CA ARG A 238 24.48 -26.67 7.28
C ARG A 238 25.13 -25.35 6.87
N LEU A 239 24.87 -24.26 7.59
CA LEU A 239 25.53 -22.97 7.34
C LEU A 239 27.03 -23.05 7.63
N ASN A 240 27.43 -23.73 8.71
CA ASN A 240 28.84 -23.98 9.01
C ASN A 240 29.54 -24.84 7.93
N ALA A 241 28.86 -25.87 7.41
CA ALA A 241 29.39 -26.68 6.30
C ALA A 241 29.54 -25.86 5.00
N ILE A 242 28.63 -24.92 4.73
CA ILE A 242 28.70 -24.00 3.58
C ILE A 242 29.88 -23.04 3.73
N ALA A 243 30.10 -22.48 4.92
CA ALA A 243 31.22 -21.60 5.21
C ALA A 243 32.58 -22.32 5.08
N GLN A 244 32.67 -23.58 5.50
CA GLN A 244 33.89 -24.40 5.35
C GLN A 244 34.14 -24.85 3.90
N GLY A 245 33.09 -25.06 3.10
CA GLY A 245 33.20 -25.37 1.67
C GLY A 245 33.73 -24.21 0.83
N TRP A 246 33.47 -22.97 1.25
CA TRP A 246 33.95 -21.73 0.60
C TRP A 246 35.48 -21.64 0.50
N ALA A 247 36.20 -22.25 1.46
CA ALA A 247 37.66 -22.21 1.50
C ALA A 247 38.34 -23.20 0.53
N ASN A 248 37.62 -24.18 -0.03
CA ASN A 248 38.23 -25.33 -0.71
C ASN A 248 37.75 -25.59 -2.15
N ASP A 249 36.92 -24.71 -2.73
CA ASP A 249 36.42 -24.78 -4.13
C ASP A 249 35.80 -26.14 -4.52
N ASP A 250 35.01 -26.72 -3.61
CA ASP A 250 34.41 -28.06 -3.74
C ASP A 250 33.18 -28.05 -4.70
N PRO A 251 33.08 -28.93 -5.71
CA PRO A 251 31.90 -29.04 -6.57
C PRO A 251 30.59 -29.43 -5.84
N VAL A 252 30.67 -30.08 -4.68
CA VAL A 252 29.50 -30.39 -3.81
C VAL A 252 28.93 -29.11 -3.18
N TRP A 253 29.76 -28.08 -3.01
CA TRP A 253 29.35 -26.77 -2.50
C TRP A 253 28.40 -26.05 -3.46
N ARG A 254 28.67 -26.04 -4.78
CA ARG A 254 27.76 -25.42 -5.77
C ARG A 254 26.36 -26.03 -5.72
N GLN A 255 26.29 -27.35 -5.62
CA GLN A 255 25.01 -28.06 -5.49
C GLN A 255 24.27 -27.75 -4.18
N SER A 256 25.00 -27.43 -3.12
CA SER A 256 24.44 -27.08 -1.82
C SER A 256 23.95 -25.63 -1.79
N VAL A 257 24.66 -24.71 -2.45
CA VAL A 257 24.24 -23.32 -2.66
C VAL A 257 23.02 -23.23 -3.57
N ASP A 258 22.96 -23.99 -4.66
CA ASP A 258 21.78 -24.03 -5.54
C ASP A 258 20.54 -24.57 -4.80
N ARG A 259 20.73 -25.59 -3.95
CA ARG A 259 19.64 -26.09 -3.08
C ARG A 259 19.24 -25.05 -2.03
N LEU A 260 20.19 -24.40 -1.38
CA LEU A 260 19.92 -23.34 -0.41
C LEU A 260 19.19 -22.17 -1.07
N ALA A 261 19.59 -21.78 -2.28
CA ALA A 261 18.92 -20.76 -3.07
C ALA A 261 17.48 -21.18 -3.43
N GLY A 262 17.26 -22.44 -3.81
CA GLY A 262 15.92 -23.00 -3.97
C GLY A 262 15.08 -22.92 -2.70
N TYR A 263 15.65 -23.26 -1.54
CA TYR A 263 14.96 -23.13 -0.26
C TYR A 263 14.68 -21.67 0.12
N LEU A 264 15.63 -20.75 -0.05
CA LEU A 264 15.48 -19.32 0.24
C LEU A 264 14.48 -18.63 -0.70
N GLN A 265 14.29 -19.13 -1.92
CA GLN A 265 13.20 -18.71 -2.79
C GLN A 265 11.83 -19.17 -2.29
N LEU A 266 11.76 -20.36 -1.68
CA LEU A 266 10.52 -20.94 -1.16
C LEU A 266 10.16 -20.44 0.26
N ILE A 267 11.14 -19.94 1.02
CA ILE A 267 10.93 -19.41 2.37
C ILE A 267 10.08 -18.12 2.30
N ARG A 268 9.07 -18.03 3.19
CA ARG A 268 8.20 -16.85 3.31
C ARG A 268 8.98 -15.65 3.86
N GLU A 269 8.58 -14.44 3.49
CA GLU A 269 9.27 -13.20 3.87
C GLU A 269 9.50 -13.06 5.38
N ARG A 270 8.52 -13.43 6.22
CA ARG A 270 8.64 -13.37 7.69
C ARG A 270 9.74 -14.29 8.22
N SER A 271 9.80 -15.53 7.72
CA SER A 271 10.82 -16.51 8.09
C SER A 271 12.19 -16.11 7.55
N LEU A 272 12.23 -15.45 6.38
CA LEU A 272 13.46 -14.88 5.84
C LEU A 272 13.95 -13.71 6.69
N LYS A 273 13.06 -12.82 7.15
CA LYS A 273 13.39 -11.73 8.08
C LYS A 273 13.88 -12.25 9.44
N GLU A 274 13.28 -13.30 9.97
CA GLU A 274 13.74 -13.90 11.23
C GLU A 274 15.10 -14.57 11.05
N LEU A 275 15.31 -15.29 9.94
CA LEU A 275 16.61 -15.84 9.56
C LEU A 275 17.64 -14.72 9.36
N MET A 276 17.23 -13.57 8.84
CA MET A 276 18.06 -12.38 8.73
C MET A 276 18.36 -11.72 10.08
N ARG A 277 17.55 -11.94 11.10
CA ARG A 277 17.82 -11.47 12.45
C ARG A 277 18.85 -12.33 13.19
N LEU A 278 19.05 -13.58 12.73
CA LEU A 278 19.92 -14.57 13.36
C LEU A 278 21.34 -14.58 12.78
N VAL A 279 21.54 -14.06 11.57
CA VAL A 279 22.86 -13.96 10.95
C VAL A 279 23.48 -12.63 11.37
N ASP A 280 24.59 -12.72 12.09
CA ASP A 280 25.34 -11.59 12.64
C ASP A 280 25.73 -10.57 11.54
N GLU A 281 25.65 -9.27 11.85
CA GLU A 281 25.75 -8.17 10.87
C GLU A 281 27.06 -8.21 10.05
N GLY A 282 28.14 -8.75 10.63
CA GLY A 282 29.45 -8.89 9.98
C GLY A 282 29.60 -10.05 8.98
N ASN A 283 28.69 -11.04 8.97
CA ASN A 283 28.83 -12.26 8.15
C ASN A 283 27.99 -12.26 6.85
N TRP A 284 27.25 -11.19 6.60
CA TRP A 284 26.38 -11.07 5.43
C TRP A 284 27.13 -10.95 4.12
N ALA A 285 28.21 -10.15 4.08
CA ALA A 285 28.98 -9.87 2.88
C ALA A 285 29.48 -11.17 2.22
N ILE A 286 30.10 -12.04 3.01
CA ILE A 286 30.63 -13.32 2.57
C ILE A 286 29.51 -14.28 2.14
N SER A 287 28.43 -14.33 2.91
CA SER A 287 27.31 -15.27 2.68
C SER A 287 26.49 -14.93 1.43
N LEU A 288 26.36 -13.64 1.09
CA LEU A 288 25.56 -13.18 -0.05
C LEU A 288 26.30 -13.30 -1.39
N LEU A 289 27.63 -13.23 -1.39
CA LEU A 289 28.46 -13.29 -2.61
C LEU A 289 28.32 -14.61 -3.38
N GLY A 290 27.87 -15.69 -2.72
CA GLY A 290 27.62 -16.99 -3.34
C GLY A 290 26.19 -17.21 -3.84
N LEU A 291 25.22 -16.36 -3.51
CA LEU A 291 23.81 -16.61 -3.82
C LEU A 291 23.40 -16.13 -5.22
N PRO A 292 22.42 -16.78 -5.87
CA PRO A 292 21.86 -16.29 -7.13
C PRO A 292 21.21 -14.91 -6.99
N THR A 293 21.34 -14.09 -8.04
CA THR A 293 20.78 -12.73 -8.14
C THR A 293 19.39 -12.57 -7.54
N PRO A 294 18.37 -13.38 -7.89
CA PRO A 294 17.01 -13.15 -7.40
C PRO A 294 16.90 -13.31 -5.88
N VAL A 295 17.75 -14.16 -5.29
CA VAL A 295 17.80 -14.40 -3.84
C VAL A 295 18.46 -13.21 -3.15
N VAL A 296 19.56 -12.72 -3.70
CA VAL A 296 20.24 -11.51 -3.21
C VAL A 296 19.31 -10.31 -3.30
N SER A 297 18.62 -10.10 -4.43
CA SER A 297 17.64 -9.02 -4.62
C SER A 297 16.53 -9.05 -3.58
N ARG A 298 16.05 -10.27 -3.27
CA ARG A 298 15.01 -10.49 -2.29
C ARG A 298 15.51 -10.19 -0.89
N ILE A 299 16.66 -10.75 -0.48
CA ILE A 299 17.24 -10.53 0.85
C ILE A 299 17.58 -9.05 1.05
N PHE A 300 18.30 -8.45 0.11
CA PHE A 300 18.66 -7.03 0.13
C PHE A 300 17.41 -6.15 0.25
N GLY A 301 16.35 -6.51 -0.49
CA GLY A 301 15.05 -5.85 -0.43
C GLY A 301 14.31 -5.89 0.91
N LEU A 302 14.69 -6.78 1.82
CA LEU A 302 14.08 -6.94 3.14
C LEU A 302 14.93 -6.33 4.26
N MET A 303 16.16 -5.92 3.95
CA MET A 303 17.04 -5.22 4.88
C MET A 303 16.56 -3.78 5.09
N SER A 304 16.81 -3.22 6.29
CA SER A 304 16.67 -1.79 6.51
C SER A 304 17.72 -1.03 5.68
N ASN A 305 17.45 0.22 5.35
CA ASN A 305 18.40 1.04 4.57
C ASN A 305 19.77 1.15 5.26
N GLY A 306 19.79 1.27 6.60
CA GLY A 306 21.05 1.28 7.36
C GLY A 306 21.81 -0.05 7.27
N ALA A 307 21.12 -1.19 7.30
CA ALA A 307 21.75 -2.50 7.14
C ALA A 307 22.25 -2.72 5.69
N GLN A 308 21.53 -2.21 4.68
CA GLN A 308 22.00 -2.20 3.30
C GLN A 308 23.30 -1.39 3.16
N ALA A 309 23.33 -0.17 3.70
CA ALA A 309 24.51 0.70 3.64
C ALA A 309 25.71 0.10 4.40
N SER A 310 25.47 -0.48 5.58
CA SER A 310 26.50 -1.16 6.38
C SER A 310 27.07 -2.38 5.64
N LEU A 311 26.21 -3.20 5.02
CA LEU A 311 26.63 -4.33 4.19
C LEU A 311 27.50 -3.88 3.01
N LEU A 312 27.10 -2.80 2.32
CA LEU A 312 27.85 -2.26 1.18
C LEU A 312 29.23 -1.75 1.61
N ARG A 313 29.29 -1.00 2.71
CA ARG A 313 30.55 -0.51 3.30
C ARG A 313 31.46 -1.67 3.73
N HIS A 314 30.88 -2.68 4.37
CA HIS A 314 31.64 -3.86 4.82
C HIS A 314 32.18 -4.66 3.63
N MET A 315 31.40 -4.79 2.54
CA MET A 315 31.89 -5.36 1.29
C MET A 315 33.09 -4.56 0.78
N GLU A 316 32.98 -3.24 0.67
CA GLU A 316 34.06 -2.34 0.20
C GLU A 316 35.34 -2.41 1.04
N GLU A 317 35.20 -2.49 2.36
CA GLU A 317 36.34 -2.45 3.29
C GLU A 317 37.04 -3.81 3.47
N HIS A 318 36.31 -4.94 3.42
CA HIS A 318 36.82 -6.25 3.87
C HIS A 318 36.96 -7.29 2.77
N CYS A 319 36.40 -7.07 1.57
CA CYS A 319 36.68 -7.92 0.42
C CYS A 319 37.92 -7.36 -0.30
N ASP A 320 38.93 -8.20 -0.59
CA ASP A 320 40.05 -7.82 -1.46
C ASP A 320 39.52 -7.52 -2.86
N PHE A 321 39.06 -6.28 -3.04
CA PHE A 321 38.22 -5.82 -4.15
C PHE A 321 38.97 -5.94 -5.48
N ASP A 322 40.29 -5.74 -5.47
CA ASP A 322 41.14 -5.88 -6.65
C ASP A 322 41.55 -7.34 -6.91
N GLY A 323 41.78 -8.14 -5.86
CA GLY A 323 42.09 -9.58 -6.00
C GLY A 323 40.91 -10.42 -6.50
N ILE A 324 39.70 -10.12 -6.05
CA ILE A 324 38.46 -10.81 -6.44
C ILE A 324 38.05 -10.42 -7.88
N CYS A 325 38.34 -9.19 -8.33
CA CYS A 325 38.08 -8.73 -9.70
C CYS A 325 38.91 -9.47 -10.77
N LEU A 326 40.02 -10.12 -10.38
CA LEU A 326 40.83 -10.92 -11.30
C LEU A 326 40.34 -12.37 -11.43
N THR A 327 39.36 -12.80 -10.62
CA THR A 327 38.73 -14.11 -10.77
C THR A 327 37.56 -14.04 -11.76
N HIS A 328 37.72 -14.62 -12.95
CA HIS A 328 36.61 -14.79 -13.89
C HIS A 328 35.55 -15.74 -13.30
N GLY A 329 34.40 -15.21 -12.86
CA GLY A 329 33.36 -16.03 -12.24
C GLY A 329 32.17 -15.26 -11.64
N ALA A 330 31.29 -16.00 -10.96
CA ALA A 330 29.97 -15.58 -10.48
C ALA A 330 29.95 -14.28 -9.65
N VAL A 331 31.05 -13.94 -8.98
CA VAL A 331 31.17 -12.74 -8.14
C VAL A 331 31.02 -11.43 -8.93
N SER A 332 31.53 -11.38 -10.17
CA SER A 332 31.33 -10.23 -11.07
C SER A 332 29.85 -10.06 -11.46
N ARG A 333 29.12 -11.16 -11.65
CA ARG A 333 27.67 -11.13 -11.95
C ARG A 333 26.84 -10.76 -10.72
N THR A 334 27.23 -11.19 -9.52
CA THR A 334 26.54 -10.82 -8.28
C THR A 334 26.69 -9.33 -7.96
N ARG A 335 27.87 -8.73 -8.22
CA ARG A 335 28.05 -7.27 -8.14
C ARG A 335 27.13 -6.52 -9.10
N GLU A 336 27.12 -6.93 -10.37
CA GLU A 336 26.27 -6.34 -11.42
C GLU A 336 24.79 -6.45 -11.06
N SER A 337 24.42 -7.55 -10.41
CA SER A 337 23.08 -7.86 -9.93
C SER A 337 22.64 -7.00 -8.74
N VAL A 338 23.52 -6.77 -7.76
CA VAL A 338 23.22 -5.89 -6.61
C VAL A 338 23.08 -4.45 -7.08
N LEU A 339 23.96 -4.00 -7.98
CA LEU A 339 23.85 -2.67 -8.60
C LEU A 339 22.56 -2.53 -9.42
N GLN A 340 22.17 -3.55 -10.20
CA GLN A 340 20.88 -3.56 -10.91
C GLN A 340 19.68 -3.51 -9.97
N VAL A 341 19.74 -4.14 -8.80
CA VAL A 341 18.65 -4.12 -7.81
C VAL A 341 18.52 -2.75 -7.15
N ILE A 342 19.65 -2.10 -6.86
CA ILE A 342 19.70 -0.72 -6.36
C ILE A 342 19.12 0.23 -7.41
N GLU A 343 19.48 0.05 -8.68
CA GLU A 343 18.93 0.82 -9.80
C GLU A 343 17.42 0.62 -9.99
N GLN A 344 16.91 -0.60 -9.79
CA GLN A 344 15.48 -0.93 -9.96
C GLN A 344 14.59 -0.51 -8.78
N LYS A 345 15.09 -0.48 -7.55
CA LYS A 345 14.28 -0.15 -6.36
C LYS A 345 14.30 1.31 -5.96
N GLY A 346 15.32 2.08 -6.33
CA GLY A 346 15.43 3.49 -5.98
C GLY A 346 14.64 4.42 -6.90
N LEU A 347 14.50 4.08 -8.18
CA LEU A 347 13.93 4.91 -9.22
C LEU A 347 13.18 4.02 -10.22
N VAL A 348 11.84 4.07 -10.20
CA VAL A 348 11.00 3.44 -11.24
C VAL A 348 11.38 4.08 -12.61
N ASP A 349 11.35 3.30 -13.68
CA ASP A 349 11.59 3.72 -15.08
C ASP A 349 13.01 4.22 -15.46
N GLY A 350 14.05 3.65 -14.86
CA GLY A 350 15.43 3.88 -15.32
C GLY A 350 16.05 5.20 -14.87
N GLY A 351 15.43 5.89 -13.90
CA GLY A 351 15.96 7.12 -13.33
C GLY A 351 17.38 6.98 -12.76
N ALA A 352 17.77 5.81 -12.26
CA ALA A 352 19.13 5.59 -11.74
C ALA A 352 20.20 5.59 -12.85
N ALA A 353 19.88 4.99 -14.00
CA ALA A 353 20.73 5.07 -15.19
C ALA A 353 20.83 6.52 -15.69
N ARG A 354 19.72 7.26 -15.61
CA ARG A 354 19.65 8.67 -15.97
C ARG A 354 20.47 9.57 -15.03
N LEU A 355 20.42 9.32 -13.72
CA LEU A 355 21.30 9.99 -12.75
C LEU A 355 22.78 9.75 -13.05
N LYS A 356 23.18 8.50 -13.36
CA LYS A 356 24.57 8.20 -13.72
C LYS A 356 25.07 8.96 -14.95
N THR A 357 24.18 9.27 -15.90
CA THR A 357 24.54 10.07 -17.09
C THR A 357 24.62 11.57 -16.81
N ILE A 358 23.88 12.07 -15.82
CA ILE A 358 23.72 13.51 -15.55
C ILE A 358 24.66 13.98 -14.42
N MET A 359 24.94 13.12 -13.44
CA MET A 359 25.77 13.45 -12.29
C MET A 359 27.25 13.51 -12.68
N HIS A 360 27.95 14.47 -12.10
CA HIS A 360 29.39 14.58 -12.19
C HIS A 360 30.04 13.53 -11.29
N ALA A 361 31.36 13.33 -11.43
CA ALA A 361 32.12 12.59 -10.43
C ALA A 361 31.82 13.18 -9.04
N PRO A 362 31.72 12.36 -7.97
CA PRO A 362 31.38 12.85 -6.64
C PRO A 362 32.35 13.97 -6.26
N LEU A 363 31.78 15.15 -6.11
CA LEU A 363 32.43 16.43 -5.91
C LEU A 363 31.62 17.10 -4.82
N GLY A 364 32.01 16.86 -3.56
CA GLY A 364 31.25 17.43 -2.48
C GLY A 364 31.82 17.28 -1.10
N TYR A 365 31.17 17.98 -0.19
CA TYR A 365 31.40 17.90 1.24
C TYR A 365 30.88 16.55 1.74
N GLU A 366 31.71 15.78 2.46
CA GLU A 366 31.26 14.58 3.19
C GLU A 366 30.04 14.88 4.08
N ALA A 367 29.94 16.11 4.57
CA ALA A 367 28.79 16.58 5.33
C ALA A 367 27.49 16.71 4.53
N PHE A 368 27.56 16.98 3.23
CA PHE A 368 26.37 16.96 2.37
C PHE A 368 25.86 15.53 2.19
N ASP A 369 26.77 14.56 2.02
CA ASP A 369 26.40 13.15 1.90
C ASP A 369 25.81 12.61 3.21
N ALA A 370 26.26 13.14 4.36
CA ALA A 370 25.70 12.82 5.66
C ALA A 370 24.23 13.26 5.83
N LEU A 371 23.71 14.15 4.99
CA LEU A 371 22.27 14.48 5.00
C LEU A 371 21.39 13.25 4.76
N ALA A 372 21.92 12.21 4.08
CA ALA A 372 21.18 10.96 3.87
C ALA A 372 20.88 10.20 5.17
N THR A 373 21.60 10.47 6.26
CA THR A 373 21.35 9.85 7.58
C THR A 373 20.30 10.57 8.41
N LEU A 374 19.87 11.77 7.99
CA LEU A 374 18.83 12.53 8.67
C LEU A 374 17.46 11.82 8.59
N ASP A 375 16.60 12.14 9.55
CA ASP A 375 15.26 11.60 9.56
C ASP A 375 14.37 12.20 8.45
N ASP A 376 13.26 11.52 8.15
CA ASP A 376 12.37 11.95 7.06
C ASP A 376 11.73 13.32 7.31
N GLY A 377 11.54 13.74 8.57
CA GLY A 377 11.01 15.04 8.94
C GLY A 377 12.01 16.16 8.67
N GLU A 378 13.27 15.97 9.05
CA GLU A 378 14.37 16.91 8.83
C GLU A 378 14.66 17.11 7.33
N LEU A 379 14.70 16.01 6.56
CA LEU A 379 14.84 16.08 5.11
C LEU A 379 13.69 16.86 4.45
N ASN A 380 12.46 16.69 4.94
CA ASN A 380 11.31 17.44 4.43
C ASN A 380 11.35 18.93 4.81
N ALA A 381 11.92 19.28 5.96
CA ALA A 381 12.14 20.67 6.33
C ALA A 381 13.17 21.33 5.41
N LEU A 382 14.29 20.63 5.14
CA LEU A 382 15.33 21.07 4.20
C LEU A 382 14.77 21.38 2.80
N TRP A 383 13.90 20.49 2.29
CA TRP A 383 13.23 20.68 1.00
C TRP A 383 12.33 21.92 0.92
N ARG A 384 11.78 22.37 2.05
CA ARG A 384 10.90 23.55 2.10
C ARG A 384 11.69 24.86 2.17
N GLN A 385 12.88 24.83 2.75
CA GLN A 385 13.73 26.00 2.98
C GLN A 385 14.64 26.29 1.78
N THR A 386 14.96 25.26 0.99
CA THR A 386 15.94 25.39 -0.09
C THR A 386 15.27 25.49 -1.46
N SER A 387 15.79 26.35 -2.34
CA SER A 387 15.25 26.49 -3.69
C SER A 387 15.48 25.23 -4.54
N LYS A 388 14.54 24.93 -5.44
CA LYS A 388 14.59 23.77 -6.33
C LYS A 388 15.90 23.71 -7.14
N ASP A 389 16.30 24.85 -7.70
CA ASP A 389 17.49 24.97 -8.53
C ASP A 389 18.78 24.74 -7.73
N THR A 390 18.82 25.24 -6.49
CA THR A 390 19.96 25.01 -5.58
C THR A 390 20.09 23.53 -5.24
N VAL A 391 18.99 22.86 -4.88
CA VAL A 391 19.03 21.43 -4.56
C VAL A 391 19.39 20.61 -5.79
N GLY A 392 18.77 20.89 -6.95
CA GLY A 392 19.11 20.22 -8.21
C GLY A 392 20.59 20.36 -8.57
N THR A 393 21.16 21.55 -8.41
CA THR A 393 22.59 21.81 -8.64
C THR A 393 23.47 21.08 -7.62
N ALA A 394 23.08 21.03 -6.35
CA ALA A 394 23.84 20.35 -5.31
C ALA A 394 23.87 18.82 -5.51
N LEU A 395 22.75 18.25 -5.96
CA LEU A 395 22.60 16.83 -6.27
C LEU A 395 23.45 16.37 -7.47
N LEU A 396 23.95 17.28 -8.31
CA LEU A 396 24.82 16.91 -9.44
C LEU A 396 26.19 16.38 -9.01
N GLY A 397 26.66 16.72 -7.80
CA GLY A 397 27.98 16.33 -7.28
C GLY A 397 27.96 15.39 -6.07
N THR A 398 26.81 14.88 -5.66
CA THR A 398 26.71 13.93 -4.54
C THR A 398 26.86 12.49 -5.02
N THR A 399 26.76 11.51 -4.13
CA THR A 399 26.69 10.10 -4.50
C THR A 399 25.29 9.73 -5.00
N THR A 400 25.19 8.72 -5.88
CA THR A 400 23.89 8.27 -6.39
C THR A 400 22.95 7.83 -5.28
N GLU A 401 23.48 7.27 -4.19
CA GLU A 401 22.71 6.85 -3.02
C GLU A 401 22.01 8.02 -2.34
N VAL A 402 22.75 9.10 -2.06
CA VAL A 402 22.22 10.32 -1.44
C VAL A 402 21.18 10.98 -2.35
N ALA A 403 21.46 11.05 -3.65
CA ALA A 403 20.52 11.59 -4.63
C ALA A 403 19.21 10.78 -4.68
N VAL A 404 19.29 9.45 -4.73
CA VAL A 404 18.11 8.58 -4.69
C VAL A 404 17.33 8.78 -3.39
N ARG A 405 18.02 8.84 -2.24
CA ARG A 405 17.39 9.04 -0.93
C ARG A 405 16.60 10.34 -0.90
N LEU A 406 17.20 11.45 -1.32
CA LEU A 406 16.58 12.77 -1.36
C LEU A 406 15.41 12.82 -2.36
N LEU A 407 15.60 12.29 -3.57
CA LEU A 407 14.56 12.27 -4.60
C LEU A 407 13.39 11.35 -4.27
N SER A 408 13.61 10.29 -3.48
CA SER A 408 12.54 9.38 -3.05
C SER A 408 11.46 10.04 -2.19
N ARG A 409 11.72 11.25 -1.68
CA ARG A 409 10.77 12.02 -0.86
C ARG A 409 9.82 12.88 -1.69
N LEU A 410 10.14 13.11 -2.96
CA LEU A 410 9.30 13.88 -3.87
C LEU A 410 8.15 13.00 -4.39
N SER A 411 7.03 13.64 -4.76
CA SER A 411 6.01 12.97 -5.57
C SER A 411 6.61 12.53 -6.91
N GLU A 412 5.98 11.58 -7.57
CA GLU A 412 6.45 11.06 -8.85
C GLU A 412 6.65 12.16 -9.89
N ASP A 413 5.66 13.04 -10.06
CA ASP A 413 5.73 14.19 -10.96
C ASP A 413 6.85 15.17 -10.56
N ALA A 414 6.98 15.50 -9.27
CA ALA A 414 7.99 16.44 -8.79
C ALA A 414 9.41 15.90 -8.95
N ARG A 415 9.59 14.59 -8.73
CA ARG A 415 10.83 13.86 -8.96
C ARG A 415 11.19 13.86 -10.44
N GLN A 416 10.23 13.59 -11.32
CA GLN A 416 10.46 13.59 -12.75
C GLN A 416 10.88 14.98 -13.25
N MET A 417 10.17 16.02 -12.81
CA MET A 417 10.54 17.41 -13.09
C MET A 417 11.93 17.77 -12.54
N MET A 418 12.32 17.23 -11.39
CA MET A 418 13.66 17.48 -10.83
C MET A 418 14.76 16.81 -11.66
N LEU A 419 14.52 15.58 -12.14
CA LEU A 419 15.48 14.89 -13.00
C LEU A 419 15.67 15.61 -14.34
N ASP A 420 14.59 16.13 -14.92
CA ASP A 420 14.64 16.94 -16.14
C ASP A 420 15.42 18.24 -15.92
N ASP A 421 15.21 18.91 -14.78
CA ASP A 421 15.96 20.13 -14.43
C ASP A 421 17.44 19.83 -14.19
N MET A 422 17.77 18.76 -13.47
CA MET A 422 19.16 18.32 -13.26
C MET A 422 19.86 18.04 -14.60
N GLU A 423 19.17 17.42 -15.55
CA GLU A 423 19.71 17.18 -16.89
C GLU A 423 20.08 18.49 -17.58
N SER A 424 19.20 19.49 -17.52
CA SER A 424 19.46 20.82 -18.09
C SER A 424 20.64 21.52 -17.42
N LEU A 425 20.74 21.41 -16.08
CA LEU A 425 21.78 22.06 -15.28
C LEU A 425 23.15 21.40 -15.45
N SER A 426 23.20 20.09 -15.72
CA SER A 426 24.46 19.34 -15.80
C SER A 426 25.44 19.85 -16.86
N ALA A 427 24.93 20.42 -17.95
CA ALA A 427 25.74 20.99 -19.02
C ALA A 427 26.21 22.42 -18.72
N GLU A 428 25.51 23.15 -17.84
CA GLU A 428 25.74 24.57 -17.57
C GLU A 428 26.58 24.81 -16.31
N LYS A 429 26.46 23.95 -15.30
CA LYS A 429 27.05 24.16 -13.98
C LYS A 429 28.48 23.65 -13.89
N THR A 430 29.36 24.48 -13.35
CA THR A 430 30.75 24.12 -13.07
C THR A 430 30.88 23.41 -11.73
N THR A 431 32.02 22.75 -11.48
CA THR A 431 32.31 22.11 -10.19
C THR A 431 32.28 23.08 -9.02
N ALA A 432 32.65 24.35 -9.24
CA ALA A 432 32.55 25.41 -8.24
C ALA A 432 31.10 25.77 -7.91
N ASP A 433 30.22 25.78 -8.90
CA ASP A 433 28.78 26.04 -8.71
C ASP A 433 28.12 24.93 -7.90
N ILE A 434 28.47 23.68 -8.20
CA ILE A 434 27.98 22.50 -7.47
C ILE A 434 28.40 22.56 -5.99
N GLN A 435 29.68 22.84 -5.72
CA GLN A 435 30.18 22.97 -4.35
C GLN A 435 29.52 24.14 -3.60
N GLN A 436 29.28 25.26 -4.29
CA GLN A 436 28.59 26.39 -3.67
C GLN A 436 27.13 26.04 -3.36
N ALA A 437 26.43 25.38 -4.26
CA ALA A 437 25.05 24.94 -4.05
C ALA A 437 24.95 23.96 -2.86
N GLN A 438 25.90 23.03 -2.72
CA GLN A 438 25.95 22.14 -1.55
C GLN A 438 26.17 22.91 -0.24
N ARG A 439 27.02 23.94 -0.23
CA ARG A 439 27.18 24.81 0.95
C ARG A 439 25.90 25.56 1.26
N ASP A 440 25.23 26.10 0.25
CA ASP A 440 24.01 26.86 0.44
C ASP A 440 22.89 25.99 1.05
N VAL A 441 22.80 24.71 0.63
CA VAL A 441 21.88 23.72 1.23
C VAL A 441 22.26 23.41 2.68
N LEU A 442 23.56 23.28 2.98
CA LEU A 442 23.99 23.02 4.35
C LEU A 442 23.70 24.21 5.28
N MET A 443 23.84 25.43 4.77
CA MET A 443 23.56 26.65 5.54
C MET A 443 22.06 26.93 5.70
N SER A 444 21.21 26.49 4.77
CA SER A 444 19.76 26.64 4.92
C SER A 444 19.14 25.70 5.95
N TRP A 445 19.89 24.67 6.37
CA TRP A 445 19.43 23.71 7.38
C TRP A 445 19.45 24.30 8.80
N ASP A 446 20.39 25.21 9.09
CA ASP A 446 20.53 25.85 10.39
C ASP A 446 20.87 27.35 10.21
N ASP A 447 19.81 28.18 10.17
CA ASP A 447 19.88 29.62 9.91
C ASP A 447 20.77 30.39 10.91
N ASP A 448 21.03 29.83 12.10
CA ASP A 448 21.78 30.47 13.19
C ASP A 448 23.21 29.90 13.37
N ALA A 449 23.57 28.81 12.70
CA ALA A 449 24.89 28.16 12.86
C ALA A 449 25.91 28.61 11.82
N THR A 450 27.16 28.73 12.26
CA THR A 450 28.29 28.87 11.33
C THR A 450 28.55 27.54 10.60
N MET A 451 29.11 27.58 9.38
CA MET A 451 29.46 26.36 8.63
C MET A 451 30.27 25.38 9.48
N ASP A 452 31.19 25.86 10.31
CA ASP A 452 32.01 25.01 11.17
C ASP A 452 31.18 24.33 12.28
N GLU A 453 30.13 24.98 12.79
CA GLU A 453 29.19 24.43 13.77
C GLU A 453 28.25 23.40 13.11
N THR A 454 27.72 23.70 11.92
CA THR A 454 26.91 22.75 11.14
C THR A 454 27.71 21.50 10.78
N LEU A 455 28.95 21.66 10.33
CA LEU A 455 29.86 20.56 10.04
C LEU A 455 30.22 19.77 11.31
N ALA A 456 30.36 20.42 12.46
CA ALA A 456 30.60 19.75 13.73
C ALA A 456 29.39 18.94 14.21
N GLY A 457 28.17 19.47 14.07
CA GLY A 457 26.93 18.76 14.38
C GLY A 457 26.75 17.51 13.51
N ILE A 458 26.97 17.64 12.20
CA ILE A 458 26.90 16.52 11.26
C ILE A 458 27.96 15.45 11.58
N ARG A 459 29.19 15.86 11.91
CA ARG A 459 30.24 14.90 12.34
C ARG A 459 29.90 14.18 13.64
N ALA A 460 29.21 14.83 14.57
CA ALA A 460 28.73 14.19 15.79
C ALA A 460 27.67 13.12 15.49
N ILE A 461 26.72 13.42 14.60
CA ILE A 461 25.71 12.46 14.12
C ILE A 461 26.38 11.25 13.45
N LEU A 462 27.35 11.48 12.57
CA LEU A 462 28.11 10.41 11.92
C LEU A 462 28.89 9.55 12.94
N ALA A 463 29.43 10.15 14.00
CA ALA A 463 30.14 9.42 15.05
C ALA A 463 29.20 8.56 15.92
N GLU A 464 28.00 9.06 16.24
CA GLU A 464 26.97 8.28 16.96
C GLU A 464 26.41 7.13 16.11
N SER A 465 26.36 7.31 14.78
CA SER A 465 25.89 6.28 13.84
C SER A 465 26.90 5.14 13.65
N ALA A 466 28.16 5.36 14.03
CA ALA A 466 29.26 4.40 13.87
C ALA A 466 29.59 3.61 15.16
N SER A 467 28.97 3.98 16.29
CA SER A 467 29.08 3.29 17.59
C SER A 467 27.89 2.37 17.84
#